data_AF-A0A6V7R1P4-F1
#
_entry.id   AF-A0A6V7R1P4-F1
#
_cell.length_a   1.000
_cell.length_b   1.000
_cell.length_c   1.000
_cell.angle_alpha   90.00
_cell.angle_beta   90.00
_cell.angle_gamma   90.00
#
_symmetry.space_group_name_H-M   'P 1'
#
loop_
_entity.id
_entity.type
_entity.pdbx_description
1 polymer ?
#
loop_
_entity_poly.entity_id
_entity_poly.type
_entity_poly.pdbx_seq_one_letter_code
_entity_poly.pdbx_strand_id
1 'polypeptide(L)'
;MKQFLKSALLFLVFIIPLAACSNETNELEGESFSVFTPNPTVEYSDLPENPSKNFVFKFEKNGKMKVIRYGEEYSGTYELNNKNELIMAVDDNDKNTVNFAIRSFEHHEKNENIYLGTVAKSDVPEGHALTNEFYSFSIKEPIGLQKFED
;
A
#
# COMPACT_ATOMS: atom_id res chain seq x y z
N MET A 1 -6.95 -75.74 0.01
CA MET A 1 -6.86 -75.40 -1.43
C MET A 1 -6.89 -73.88 -1.52
N LYS A 2 -5.75 -73.23 -1.88
CA LYS A 2 -5.51 -72.54 -3.18
C LYS A 2 -6.52 -71.39 -3.40
N GLN A 3 -6.21 -70.10 -3.57
CA GLN A 3 -5.06 -69.32 -4.07
C GLN A 3 -5.21 -67.87 -3.53
N PHE A 4 -4.15 -67.22 -3.04
CA PHE A 4 -3.35 -66.16 -3.68
C PHE A 4 -4.09 -65.08 -4.51
N LEU A 5 -3.70 -63.82 -4.20
CA LEU A 5 -3.62 -62.66 -5.11
C LEU A 5 -4.97 -62.02 -5.52
N LYS A 6 -5.21 -60.71 -5.44
CA LYS A 6 -4.31 -59.55 -5.61
C LYS A 6 -4.81 -58.37 -4.77
N SER A 7 -3.91 -57.83 -3.94
CA SER A 7 -3.98 -56.45 -3.48
C SER A 7 -3.85 -55.54 -4.71
N ALA A 8 -4.92 -54.83 -5.05
CA ALA A 8 -4.89 -53.71 -5.97
C ALA A 8 -5.27 -52.48 -5.15
N LEU A 9 -4.26 -51.94 -4.46
CA LEU A 9 -4.32 -50.64 -3.82
C LEU A 9 -4.54 -49.60 -4.92
N LEU A 10 -5.80 -49.23 -5.16
CA LEU A 10 -6.15 -48.12 -6.04
C LEU A 10 -5.68 -46.83 -5.38
N PHE A 11 -4.47 -46.38 -5.71
CA PHE A 11 -4.05 -45.01 -5.44
C PHE A 11 -4.88 -44.10 -6.36
N LEU A 12 -6.04 -43.68 -5.86
CA LEU A 12 -6.76 -42.54 -6.40
C LEU A 12 -5.90 -41.31 -6.07
N VAL A 13 -4.98 -41.00 -6.98
CA VAL A 13 -4.26 -39.74 -6.98
C VAL A 13 -5.31 -38.67 -7.30
N PHE A 14 -5.89 -38.11 -6.24
CA PHE A 14 -6.54 -36.80 -6.32
C PHE A 14 -5.42 -35.83 -6.71
N ILE A 15 -5.31 -35.55 -8.00
CA ILE A 15 -4.66 -34.33 -8.46
C ILE A 15 -5.62 -33.23 -8.02
N ILE A 16 -5.45 -32.77 -6.78
CA ILE A 16 -5.95 -31.47 -6.38
C ILE A 16 -5.17 -30.51 -7.29
N PRO A 17 -5.80 -29.79 -8.24
CA PRO A 17 -5.15 -28.61 -8.74
C PRO A 17 -4.99 -27.74 -7.51
N LEU A 18 -3.76 -27.67 -6.99
CA LEU A 18 -3.31 -26.50 -6.26
C LEU A 18 -3.48 -25.36 -7.26
N ALA A 19 -4.69 -24.83 -7.33
CA ALA A 19 -4.86 -23.42 -7.60
C ALA A 19 -3.95 -22.78 -6.55
N ALA A 20 -2.74 -22.44 -6.97
CA ALA A 20 -1.95 -21.44 -6.33
C ALA A 20 -2.80 -20.18 -6.44
N CYS A 21 -3.78 -20.05 -5.54
CA CYS A 21 -4.28 -18.76 -5.13
C CYS A 21 -3.11 -18.11 -4.42
N SER A 22 -2.14 -17.60 -5.17
CA SER A 22 -1.34 -16.47 -4.73
C SER A 22 -2.28 -15.25 -4.75
N ASN A 23 -3.34 -15.31 -3.95
CA ASN A 23 -4.02 -14.11 -3.52
C ASN A 23 -3.10 -13.53 -2.45
N GLU A 24 -1.97 -12.97 -2.87
CA GLU A 24 -1.28 -11.97 -2.07
C GLU A 24 -2.25 -10.79 -2.03
N THR A 25 -3.19 -10.85 -1.09
CA THR A 25 -4.03 -9.71 -0.74
C THR A 25 -3.06 -8.64 -0.28
N ASN A 26 -2.90 -7.60 -1.10
CA ASN A 26 -2.12 -6.42 -0.75
C ASN A 26 -2.72 -5.84 0.55
N GLU A 27 -1.92 -5.78 1.61
CA GLU A 27 -2.36 -5.36 2.95
C GLU A 27 -2.91 -3.93 3.02
N LEU A 28 -2.63 -3.12 1.99
CA LEU A 28 -3.16 -1.78 1.86
C LEU A 28 -4.57 -1.77 1.24
N GLU A 29 -4.97 -2.82 0.52
CA GLU A 29 -6.23 -2.84 -0.23
C GLU A 29 -7.45 -2.65 0.68
N GLY A 30 -8.20 -1.59 0.44
CA GLY A 30 -9.40 -1.23 1.20
C GLY A 30 -9.15 -0.25 2.34
N GLU A 31 -7.90 0.14 2.58
CA GLU A 31 -7.49 0.96 3.71
C GLU A 31 -7.25 2.43 3.33
N SER A 32 -7.47 3.32 4.31
CA SER A 32 -7.24 4.77 4.20
C SER A 32 -6.13 5.20 5.16
N PHE A 33 -5.20 6.01 4.67
CA PHE A 33 -4.03 6.45 5.40
C PHE A 33 -3.85 7.97 5.36
N SER A 34 -3.67 8.58 6.52
CA SER A 34 -3.24 9.96 6.64
C SER A 34 -1.74 10.02 6.42
N VAL A 35 -1.30 10.98 5.62
CA VAL A 35 0.12 11.14 5.30
C VAL A 35 0.74 12.21 6.20
N PHE A 36 1.89 11.90 6.79
CA PHE A 36 2.59 12.81 7.69
C PHE A 36 4.12 12.74 7.53
N THR A 37 4.81 13.78 7.99
CA THR A 37 6.27 13.77 8.14
C THR A 37 6.64 13.23 9.52
N PRO A 38 7.37 12.10 9.61
CA PRO A 38 7.85 11.56 10.86
C PRO A 38 8.66 12.58 11.68
N ASN A 39 8.34 12.71 12.96
CA ASN A 39 9.11 13.54 13.90
C ASN A 39 9.89 12.63 14.86
N PRO A 40 11.24 12.66 14.84
CA PRO A 40 12.05 11.77 15.68
C PRO A 40 11.93 12.06 17.20
N THR A 41 11.33 13.19 17.60
CA THR A 41 11.11 13.51 19.02
C THR A 41 9.74 13.06 19.53
N VAL A 42 8.92 12.45 18.68
CA VAL A 42 7.57 12.01 19.02
C VAL A 42 7.54 10.49 19.01
N GLU A 43 7.07 9.89 20.11
CA GLU A 43 6.78 8.46 20.12
C GLU A 43 5.51 8.20 19.31
N TYR A 44 5.54 7.21 18.42
CA TYR A 44 4.40 6.91 17.56
C TYR A 44 3.17 6.35 18.31
N SER A 45 3.34 5.93 19.57
CA SER A 45 2.23 5.63 20.48
C SER A 45 1.42 6.86 20.86
N ASP A 46 2.01 8.05 20.73
CA ASP A 46 1.42 9.32 21.16
C ASP A 46 0.78 10.05 19.97
N LEU A 47 0.84 9.49 18.76
CA LEU A 47 0.09 10.02 17.62
C LEU A 47 -1.42 9.92 17.88
N PRO A 48 -2.19 10.92 17.45
CA PRO A 48 -3.64 10.92 17.66
C PRO A 48 -4.28 9.74 16.94
N GLU A 49 -5.20 9.03 17.60
CA GLU A 49 -5.98 7.94 16.98
C GLU A 49 -6.72 8.38 15.71
N ASN A 50 -7.13 9.66 15.68
CA ASN A 50 -7.77 10.30 14.54
C ASN A 50 -6.80 11.31 13.89
N PRO A 51 -5.99 10.89 12.92
CA PRO A 51 -5.05 11.77 12.24
C PRO A 51 -5.76 12.77 11.32
N SER A 52 -5.01 13.76 10.83
CA SER A 52 -5.54 14.75 9.88
C SER A 52 -5.98 14.07 8.58
N LYS A 53 -7.21 14.33 8.14
CA LYS A 53 -7.74 13.84 6.85
C LYS A 53 -7.52 14.84 5.70
N ASN A 54 -6.58 15.77 5.84
CA ASN A 54 -6.31 16.81 4.82
C ASN A 54 -5.52 16.29 3.61
N PHE A 55 -4.69 15.28 3.81
CA PHE A 55 -3.95 14.61 2.74
C PHE A 55 -3.93 13.10 3.03
N VAL A 56 -4.66 12.35 2.21
CA VAL A 56 -4.97 10.94 2.48
C VAL A 56 -4.71 10.10 1.24
N PHE A 57 -4.12 8.93 1.44
CA PHE A 57 -4.08 7.87 0.44
C PHE A 57 -5.13 6.83 0.77
N LYS A 58 -6.05 6.58 -0.17
CA LYS A 58 -7.09 5.57 -0.06
C LYS A 58 -6.84 4.50 -1.10
N PHE A 59 -6.50 3.31 -0.66
CA PHE A 59 -6.15 2.21 -1.54
C PHE A 59 -7.38 1.36 -1.83
N GLU A 60 -7.67 1.20 -3.12
CA GLU A 60 -8.81 0.46 -3.61
C GLU A 60 -8.35 -0.88 -4.21
N LYS A 61 -9.32 -1.67 -4.65
CA LYS A 61 -9.05 -2.98 -5.24
C LYS A 61 -8.36 -2.89 -6.59
N ASN A 62 -7.59 -3.93 -6.92
CA ASN A 62 -6.95 -4.10 -8.23
C ASN A 62 -5.93 -2.99 -8.56
N GLY A 63 -5.14 -2.55 -7.58
CA GLY A 63 -4.07 -1.57 -7.79
C GLY A 63 -4.56 -0.15 -8.08
N LYS A 64 -5.82 0.17 -7.75
CA LYS A 64 -6.38 1.52 -7.87
C LYS A 64 -6.27 2.26 -6.55
N MET A 65 -6.09 3.56 -6.59
CA MET A 65 -6.11 4.38 -5.38
C MET A 65 -6.77 5.72 -5.64
N LYS A 66 -7.06 6.42 -4.55
CA LYS A 66 -7.38 7.84 -4.55
C LYS A 66 -6.43 8.57 -3.64
N VAL A 67 -6.05 9.77 -4.06
CA VAL A 67 -5.47 10.77 -3.16
C VAL A 67 -6.55 11.78 -2.83
N ILE A 68 -6.81 11.99 -1.55
CA ILE A 68 -7.80 12.96 -1.08
C ILE A 68 -7.04 14.15 -0.51
N ARG A 69 -7.33 15.34 -1.03
CA ARG A 69 -6.74 16.59 -0.60
C ARG A 69 -7.85 17.56 -0.21
N TYR A 70 -7.95 17.90 1.07
CA TYR A 70 -9.02 18.77 1.60
C TYR A 70 -10.44 18.38 1.13
N GLY A 71 -10.69 17.07 0.99
CA GLY A 71 -11.96 16.52 0.52
C GLY A 71 -12.10 16.39 -1.01
N GLU A 72 -11.18 16.92 -1.80
CA GLU A 72 -11.12 16.68 -3.25
C GLU A 72 -10.42 15.35 -3.55
N GLU A 73 -10.96 14.56 -4.47
CA GLU A 73 -10.43 13.24 -4.81
C GLU A 73 -9.71 13.24 -6.17
N TYR A 74 -8.53 12.63 -6.19
CA TYR A 74 -7.69 12.48 -7.38
C TYR A 74 -7.44 10.99 -7.60
N SER A 75 -7.71 10.51 -8.80
CA SER A 75 -7.60 9.07 -9.11
C SER A 75 -6.15 8.70 -9.38
N GLY A 76 -5.78 7.47 -9.02
CA GLY A 76 -4.45 6.96 -9.28
C GLY A 76 -4.37 5.45 -9.27
N THR A 77 -3.15 4.96 -9.41
CA THR A 77 -2.78 3.56 -9.26
C THR A 77 -1.69 3.41 -8.22
N TYR A 78 -1.62 2.22 -7.64
CA TYR A 78 -0.57 1.84 -6.71
C TYR A 78 -0.11 0.39 -6.92
N GLU A 79 1.13 0.13 -6.54
CA GLU A 79 1.72 -1.19 -6.42
C GLU A 79 2.59 -1.22 -5.16
N LEU A 80 2.35 -2.20 -4.28
CA LEU A 80 3.31 -2.56 -3.23
C LEU A 80 4.06 -3.80 -3.72
N ASN A 81 5.34 -3.63 -4.03
CA ASN A 81 6.14 -4.73 -4.58
C ASN A 81 6.80 -5.57 -3.48
N ASN A 82 7.40 -6.70 -3.88
CA ASN A 82 8.07 -7.64 -2.97
C ASN A 82 9.36 -7.12 -2.30
N LYS A 83 9.75 -5.86 -2.54
CA LYS A 83 10.89 -5.19 -1.90
C LYS A 83 10.43 -4.12 -0.91
N ASN A 84 9.17 -4.15 -0.49
CA ASN A 84 8.58 -3.14 0.39
C ASN A 84 8.72 -1.74 -0.21
N GLU A 85 8.43 -1.61 -1.50
CA GLU A 85 8.37 -0.33 -2.20
C GLU A 85 6.94 -0.09 -2.67
N LEU A 86 6.36 1.00 -2.19
CA LEU A 86 5.06 1.50 -2.59
C LEU A 86 5.26 2.49 -3.74
N ILE A 87 4.80 2.11 -4.93
CA ILE A 87 4.87 2.92 -6.15
C ILE A 87 3.46 3.44 -6.44
N MET A 88 3.34 4.74 -6.70
CA MET A 88 2.06 5.41 -6.94
C MET A 88 2.14 6.30 -8.17
N ALA A 89 1.04 6.33 -8.93
CA ALA A 89 0.83 7.29 -10.01
C ALA A 89 -0.55 7.93 -9.83
N VAL A 90 -0.62 9.26 -9.81
CA VAL A 90 -1.85 10.00 -9.49
C VAL A 90 -2.09 11.06 -10.55
N ASP A 91 -3.28 11.04 -11.14
CA ASP A 91 -3.69 11.97 -12.17
C ASP A 91 -4.49 13.14 -11.57
N ASP A 92 -4.24 14.34 -12.06
CA ASP A 92 -5.17 15.46 -11.90
C ASP A 92 -6.26 15.47 -12.99
N ASN A 93 -7.16 16.44 -12.91
CA ASN A 93 -8.26 16.60 -13.86
C ASN A 93 -7.79 16.90 -15.29
N ASP A 94 -6.59 17.45 -15.44
CA ASP A 94 -5.96 17.78 -16.72
C ASP A 94 -5.05 16.63 -17.23
N LYS A 95 -5.06 15.48 -16.54
CA LYS A 95 -4.26 14.28 -16.82
C LYS A 95 -2.75 14.51 -16.76
N ASN A 96 -2.31 15.49 -15.99
CA ASN A 96 -0.94 15.51 -15.53
C ASN A 96 -0.79 14.41 -14.48
N THR A 97 0.30 13.64 -14.53
CA THR A 97 0.49 12.50 -13.62
C THR A 97 1.68 12.77 -12.69
N VAL A 98 1.43 12.75 -11.38
CA VAL A 98 2.49 12.61 -10.37
C VAL A 98 2.95 11.16 -10.33
N ASN A 99 4.26 10.93 -10.33
CA ASN A 99 4.84 9.61 -10.03
C ASN A 99 5.61 9.70 -8.71
N PHE A 100 5.18 8.94 -7.71
CA PHE A 100 5.75 8.97 -6.37
C PHE A 100 6.10 7.56 -5.92
N ALA A 101 7.19 7.40 -5.17
CA ALA A 101 7.55 6.09 -4.62
C ALA A 101 8.11 6.22 -3.20
N ILE A 102 7.78 5.26 -2.35
CA ILE A 102 8.28 5.12 -0.98
C ILE A 102 8.98 3.77 -0.89
N ARG A 103 10.27 3.78 -0.53
CA ARG A 103 11.06 2.55 -0.30
C ARG A 103 11.16 2.25 1.19
N SER A 104 11.50 1.00 1.50
CA SER A 104 11.57 0.52 2.89
C SER A 104 10.26 0.80 3.63
N PHE A 105 9.16 0.59 2.91
CA PHE A 105 7.80 0.87 3.36
C PHE A 105 7.29 -0.29 4.20
N GLU A 106 7.30 -0.13 5.51
CA GLU A 106 7.07 -1.20 6.47
C GLU A 106 6.26 -0.70 7.67
N HIS A 107 5.54 -1.62 8.33
CA HIS A 107 4.88 -1.32 9.59
C HIS A 107 5.87 -0.84 10.65
N HIS A 108 5.43 0.09 11.48
CA HIS A 108 6.16 0.49 12.67
C HIS A 108 6.08 -0.62 13.73
N GLU A 109 7.22 -1.02 14.30
CA GLU A 109 7.34 -2.18 15.20
C GLU A 109 6.39 -2.17 16.41
N LYS A 110 5.98 -0.99 16.89
CA LYS A 110 5.13 -0.82 18.07
C LYS A 110 3.70 -0.34 17.77
N ASN A 111 3.40 -0.04 16.51
CA ASN A 111 2.08 0.48 16.12
C ASN A 111 1.73 -0.01 14.71
N GLU A 112 0.90 -1.04 14.62
CA GLU A 112 0.50 -1.69 13.37
C GLU A 112 -0.29 -0.76 12.43
N ASN A 113 -0.88 0.31 12.96
CA ASN A 113 -1.60 1.30 12.17
C ASN A 113 -0.66 2.29 11.47
N ILE A 114 0.64 2.23 11.73
CA ILE A 114 1.61 3.15 11.15
C ILE A 114 2.53 2.38 10.23
N TYR A 115 2.69 2.92 9.03
CA TYR A 115 3.75 2.54 8.11
C TYR A 115 4.74 3.69 8.01
N LEU A 116 6.01 3.34 7.93
CA LEU A 116 7.10 4.28 7.73
C LEU A 116 7.84 3.89 6.46
N GLY A 117 8.43 4.89 5.82
CA GLY A 117 9.33 4.66 4.70
C GLY A 117 10.14 5.89 4.38
N THR A 118 10.81 5.84 3.24
CA THR A 118 11.62 6.94 2.72
C THR A 118 11.20 7.25 1.30
N VAL A 119 11.02 8.52 0.97
CA VAL A 119 10.71 8.91 -0.41
C VAL A 119 11.85 8.50 -1.34
N ALA A 120 11.52 7.65 -2.30
CA ALA A 120 12.43 7.14 -3.33
C ALA A 120 12.29 7.91 -4.64
N LYS A 121 11.08 8.40 -4.94
CA LYS A 121 10.75 9.13 -6.17
C LYS A 121 9.68 10.18 -5.89
N SER A 122 9.82 11.35 -6.51
CA SER A 122 8.82 12.43 -6.49
C SER A 122 8.94 13.22 -7.79
N ASP A 123 8.29 12.73 -8.84
CA ASP A 123 8.18 13.42 -10.12
C ASP A 123 6.81 14.08 -10.18
N VAL A 124 6.76 15.37 -9.86
CA VAL A 124 5.53 16.17 -9.82
C VAL A 124 5.59 17.18 -10.96
N PRO A 125 4.71 17.07 -11.98
CA PRO A 125 4.69 18.05 -13.05
C PRO A 125 4.25 19.42 -12.54
N GLU A 126 4.83 20.48 -13.11
CA GLU A 126 4.42 21.85 -12.81
C GLU A 126 2.94 22.04 -13.15
N GLY A 127 2.19 22.65 -12.24
CA GLY A 127 0.76 22.89 -12.41
C GLY A 127 -0.14 21.73 -11.98
N HIS A 128 0.41 20.60 -11.53
CA HIS A 128 -0.41 19.52 -10.98
C HIS A 128 -1.19 19.98 -9.74
N ALA A 129 -2.44 19.58 -9.61
CA ALA A 129 -3.31 20.00 -8.50
C ALA A 129 -2.77 19.65 -7.10
N LEU A 130 -1.99 18.56 -7.01
CA LEU A 130 -1.34 18.07 -5.79
C LEU A 130 0.12 18.52 -5.62
N THR A 131 0.55 19.54 -6.35
CA THR A 131 1.97 19.95 -6.35
C THR A 131 2.49 20.26 -4.95
N ASN A 132 1.73 21.01 -4.16
CA ASN A 132 2.17 21.49 -2.85
C ASN A 132 2.30 20.35 -1.83
N GLU A 133 1.43 19.35 -1.90
CA GLU A 133 1.42 18.22 -1.00
C GLU A 133 2.60 17.28 -1.28
N PHE A 134 2.84 16.94 -2.55
CA PHE A 134 3.95 16.06 -2.90
C PHE A 134 5.32 16.76 -2.83
N TYR A 135 5.40 18.07 -3.05
CA TYR A 135 6.65 18.84 -2.82
C TYR A 135 6.99 19.03 -1.35
N SER A 136 6.05 18.77 -0.43
CA SER A 136 6.36 18.74 1.00
C SER A 136 7.24 17.56 1.40
N PHE A 137 7.48 16.61 0.49
CA PHE A 137 8.33 15.45 0.71
C PHE A 137 9.42 15.35 -0.35
N SER A 138 10.66 15.65 0.05
CA SER A 138 11.83 15.54 -0.82
C SER A 138 12.33 14.10 -0.92
N ILE A 139 13.01 13.76 -2.01
CA ILE A 139 13.68 12.47 -2.14
C ILE A 139 14.67 12.27 -0.97
N LYS A 140 14.65 11.08 -0.37
CA LYS A 140 15.34 10.68 0.87
C LYS A 140 14.73 11.19 2.18
N GLU A 141 13.64 11.94 2.16
CA GLU A 141 12.96 12.31 3.39
C GLU A 141 12.14 11.14 3.96
N PRO A 142 12.06 11.02 5.30
CA PRO A 142 11.12 10.12 5.95
C PRO A 142 9.68 10.53 5.65
N ILE A 143 8.81 9.55 5.48
CA ILE A 143 7.37 9.72 5.31
C ILE A 143 6.63 8.65 6.11
N GLY A 144 5.52 9.04 6.71
CA GLY A 144 4.67 8.15 7.50
C GLY A 144 3.25 8.12 6.96
N LEU A 145 2.64 6.93 6.99
CA LEU A 145 1.24 6.70 6.67
C LEU A 145 0.57 6.14 7.93
N GLN A 146 -0.44 6.84 8.45
CA GLN A 146 -1.21 6.39 9.59
C GLN A 146 -2.61 5.96 9.15
N LYS A 147 -2.93 4.69 9.31
CA LYS A 147 -4.24 4.09 9.06
C LYS A 147 -5.30 4.73 9.97
N PHE A 148 -6.47 4.97 9.42
CA PHE A 148 -7.64 5.40 10.18
C PHE A 148 -8.92 4.81 9.60
N GLU A 149 -9.97 4.73 10.42
CA GLU A 149 -11.31 4.32 9.99
C GLU A 149 -12.08 5.53 9.44
N ASP A 150 -12.79 5.33 8.33
CA ASP A 150 -13.65 6.34 7.69
C ASP A 150 -14.95 6.57 8.47
#